data_AF-A0AAW0H3L6-F1
#
_entry.id   AF-A0AAW0H3L6-F1
#
_cell.length_a   1.000
_cell.length_b   1.000
_cell.length_c   1.000
_cell.angle_alpha   90.00
_cell.angle_beta   90.00
_cell.angle_gamma   90.00
#
_symmetry.space_group_name_H-M   'P 1'
#
loop_
_entity.id
_entity.type
_entity.pdbx_description
1 polymer ?
#
loop_
_entity_poly.entity_id
_entity_poly.type
_entity_poly.pdbx_seq_one_letter_code
_entity_poly.pdbx_strand_id
1 'polypeptide(L)'
;KPCDFPRIKNGGLRSEENHSFFRFFFSAFRGKQLGYYCNRGFVTPSGTKWDYIRCTVQGWEPAVPCLKACSKSDIEIENGFFSEPDLAYHINKTTQYKCKQGYVTANGKTSGPITCLQNGWSAQPSCIKSCDRPIFENAGTKSNSTWFKLNDKLDYECHVGYENRHKDTKGSITCNYDGWSDKPSCYERECSIPLLDPNLIVDLKKEKYKVGDLLKFSCRPGHRVGPDSVQCYDFGWSPSFPTCKEDARMCVDVPELEHSSVKFPMPSYRHGDSVEFTCLETFTMIGSGSVSCISGKWTQLPQCIATDQLEKCKAPKLSAVGAKLPEKSEFNHNFSISYKCRGKQEYKHSICINGRWDPEPTCTRVEKKSCPPPPQIPNARVMETTVKYWEGEKVSVICQDNYLIQDTEEMVCRDGRWQSLPRCVAKIPCSQPPEIDHGSIKLPRSSQERRNKAKSRSYKHGTTLSYVCDDGFRLAEDHGVTCHMGKWSAPPRCVGLPCGPPPSIHHGIVSHELDIYQHGEEVTYSCSEGFGTDGSAFIKCVGGKWSQPPACIKTDCDSLPRFENAVLIEKEKKSYRSGEKVMFKCAPSYQMDGSNIVTCVNRMWIGELVCK
;
A
#
# COMPACT_ATOMS: atom_id res chain seq x y z
N LYS A 1 6.41 -27.85 -84.07
CA LYS A 1 4.95 -28.00 -84.25
C LYS A 1 4.28 -26.75 -83.69
N PRO A 2 3.30 -26.15 -84.37
CA PRO A 2 2.50 -25.06 -83.80
C PRO A 2 1.70 -25.58 -82.59
N CYS A 3 1.37 -24.70 -81.64
CA CYS A 3 0.55 -25.10 -80.49
C CYS A 3 -0.94 -25.11 -80.88
N ASP A 4 -1.66 -26.16 -80.49
CA ASP A 4 -3.11 -26.29 -80.66
C ASP A 4 -3.87 -25.29 -79.77
N PHE A 5 -5.18 -25.13 -79.97
CA PHE A 5 -5.98 -24.21 -79.16
C PHE A 5 -5.91 -24.58 -77.66
N PRO A 6 -5.50 -23.66 -76.77
CA PRO A 6 -5.25 -23.97 -75.37
C PRO A 6 -6.54 -24.31 -74.62
N ARG A 7 -6.48 -25.38 -73.84
CA ARG A 7 -7.57 -25.83 -72.96
C ARG A 7 -7.20 -25.56 -71.51
N ILE A 8 -7.74 -24.48 -70.96
CA ILE A 8 -7.45 -24.05 -69.59
C ILE A 8 -8.46 -24.69 -68.65
N LYS A 9 -8.02 -25.70 -67.88
CA LYS A 9 -8.86 -26.32 -66.85
C LYS A 9 -9.01 -25.36 -65.67
N ASN A 10 -10.24 -25.19 -65.16
CA ASN A 10 -10.57 -24.27 -64.06
C ASN A 10 -10.25 -22.79 -64.35
N GLY A 11 -10.37 -22.36 -65.60
CA GLY A 11 -10.16 -20.99 -66.05
C GLY A 11 -10.68 -20.78 -67.47
N GLY A 12 -10.37 -19.62 -68.06
CA GLY A 12 -10.74 -19.27 -69.44
C GLY A 12 -9.76 -18.27 -70.06
N LEU A 13 -9.83 -18.07 -71.37
CA LEU A 13 -9.04 -17.03 -72.05
C LEU A 13 -9.70 -15.66 -71.88
N ARG A 14 -8.89 -14.62 -71.65
CA ARG A 14 -9.35 -13.23 -71.47
C ARG A 14 -9.54 -12.62 -72.88
N SER A 15 -10.78 -12.48 -73.34
CA SER A 15 -11.16 -12.23 -74.75
C SER A 15 -10.56 -10.94 -75.34
N GLU A 16 -9.91 -10.98 -76.51
CA GLU A 16 -10.54 -10.98 -77.86
C GLU A 16 -10.57 -12.33 -78.62
N GLU A 17 -9.92 -13.38 -78.11
CA GLU A 17 -9.69 -14.64 -78.85
C GLU A 17 -10.68 -15.79 -78.48
N ASN A 18 -11.76 -15.49 -77.74
CA ASN A 18 -12.75 -16.49 -77.32
C ASN A 18 -13.94 -16.65 -78.30
N HIS A 19 -13.84 -16.03 -79.48
CA HIS A 19 -14.82 -16.23 -80.56
C HIS A 19 -14.76 -17.67 -81.06
N SER A 20 -15.91 -18.33 -81.15
CA SER A 20 -16.06 -19.70 -81.68
C SER A 20 -15.38 -19.90 -83.05
N PHE A 21 -15.29 -18.84 -83.85
CA PHE A 21 -14.61 -18.80 -85.15
C PHE A 21 -13.08 -18.96 -85.06
N PHE A 22 -12.44 -18.40 -84.02
CA PHE A 22 -10.99 -18.51 -83.81
C PHE A 22 -10.55 -19.92 -83.44
N ARG A 23 -11.44 -20.76 -82.91
CA ARG A 23 -11.13 -22.11 -82.43
C ARG A 23 -10.87 -23.11 -83.56
N PHE A 24 -11.50 -22.91 -84.73
CA PHE A 24 -11.41 -23.82 -85.88
C PHE A 24 -10.19 -23.56 -86.79
N PHE A 25 -9.68 -22.32 -86.80
CA PHE A 25 -8.53 -21.92 -87.62
C PHE A 25 -7.29 -21.54 -86.78
N PHE A 26 -7.25 -21.99 -85.52
CA PHE A 26 -6.21 -21.60 -84.58
C PHE A 26 -4.86 -22.25 -84.91
N SER A 27 -3.87 -21.46 -85.32
CA SER A 27 -2.47 -21.88 -85.41
C SER A 27 -1.58 -20.87 -84.69
N ALA A 28 -1.03 -21.26 -83.53
CA ALA A 28 -0.11 -20.42 -82.78
C ALA A 28 1.34 -20.74 -83.14
N PHE A 29 2.05 -19.73 -83.67
CA PHE A 29 3.50 -19.79 -83.87
C PHE A 29 4.23 -19.74 -82.53
N ARG A 30 5.43 -20.32 -82.49
CA ARG A 30 6.30 -20.34 -81.32
C ARG A 30 6.56 -18.91 -80.85
N GLY A 31 6.35 -18.65 -79.55
CA GLY A 31 6.48 -17.33 -78.95
C GLY A 31 5.16 -16.55 -78.79
N LYS A 32 4.06 -16.98 -79.42
CA LYS A 32 2.74 -16.34 -79.22
C LYS A 32 2.30 -16.45 -77.75
N GLN A 33 1.82 -15.34 -77.19
CA GLN A 33 1.29 -15.26 -75.83
C GLN A 33 -0.22 -14.98 -75.87
N LEU A 34 -0.98 -15.63 -74.99
CA LEU A 34 -2.42 -15.42 -74.83
C LEU A 34 -2.75 -15.16 -73.36
N GLY A 35 -3.59 -14.17 -73.10
CA GLY A 35 -4.07 -13.86 -71.76
C GLY A 35 -5.13 -14.85 -71.29
N TYR A 36 -5.02 -15.32 -70.05
CA TYR A 36 -6.01 -16.20 -69.43
C TYR A 36 -6.33 -15.77 -68.01
N TYR A 37 -7.48 -16.22 -67.50
CA TYR A 37 -7.92 -16.02 -66.12
C TYR A 37 -8.26 -17.37 -65.48
N CYS A 38 -8.16 -17.44 -64.16
CA CYS A 38 -8.55 -18.60 -63.38
C CYS A 38 -9.91 -18.39 -62.69
N ASN A 39 -10.68 -19.46 -62.55
CA ASN A 39 -11.95 -19.47 -61.83
C ASN A 39 -11.70 -19.35 -60.31
N ARG A 40 -12.74 -19.00 -59.54
CA ARG A 40 -12.65 -18.83 -58.08
C ARG A 40 -12.09 -20.09 -57.40
N GLY A 41 -11.14 -19.92 -56.48
CA GLY A 41 -10.38 -21.02 -55.84
C GLY A 41 -9.18 -21.53 -56.64
N PHE A 42 -8.85 -20.88 -57.76
CA PHE A 42 -7.66 -21.16 -58.56
C PHE A 42 -6.89 -19.86 -58.88
N VAL A 43 -5.57 -19.96 -58.95
CA VAL A 43 -4.65 -18.87 -59.27
C VAL A 43 -3.64 -19.33 -60.32
N THR A 44 -3.07 -18.38 -61.03
CA THR A 44 -1.98 -18.65 -61.98
C THR A 44 -0.69 -19.02 -61.23
N PRO A 45 0.33 -19.60 -61.89
CA PRO A 45 1.61 -19.88 -61.23
C PRO A 45 2.31 -18.64 -60.67
N SER A 46 1.99 -17.45 -61.18
CA SER A 46 2.44 -16.16 -60.65
C SER A 46 1.63 -15.67 -59.44
N GLY A 47 0.62 -16.43 -58.98
CA GLY A 47 -0.19 -16.11 -57.80
C GLY A 47 -1.30 -15.08 -58.05
N THR A 48 -1.60 -14.76 -59.30
CA THR A 48 -2.59 -13.75 -59.70
C THR A 48 -3.87 -14.41 -60.24
N LYS A 49 -4.95 -13.62 -60.45
CA LYS A 49 -6.21 -14.13 -61.04
C LYS A 49 -6.14 -14.32 -62.56
N TRP A 50 -5.12 -13.77 -63.21
CA TRP A 50 -4.95 -13.80 -64.65
C TRP A 50 -3.46 -13.66 -65.01
N ASP A 51 -3.03 -14.30 -66.10
CA ASP A 51 -1.64 -14.29 -66.55
C ASP A 51 -1.59 -14.62 -68.05
N TYR A 52 -0.40 -14.83 -68.62
CA TYR A 52 -0.20 -15.19 -70.00
C TYR A 52 0.36 -16.61 -70.15
N ILE A 53 -0.18 -17.36 -71.11
CA ILE A 53 0.40 -18.64 -71.56
C ILE A 53 1.20 -18.40 -72.83
N ARG A 54 2.36 -19.05 -72.97
CA ARG A 54 3.26 -18.90 -74.12
C ARG A 54 3.42 -20.23 -74.87
N CYS A 55 3.38 -20.19 -76.20
CA CYS A 55 3.63 -21.36 -77.04
C CYS A 55 5.13 -21.65 -77.17
N THR A 56 5.58 -22.82 -76.72
CA THR A 56 6.97 -23.29 -76.78
C THR A 56 7.12 -24.55 -77.66
N VAL A 57 8.33 -25.11 -77.75
CA VAL A 57 8.56 -26.36 -78.51
C VAL A 57 7.89 -27.58 -77.88
N GLN A 58 7.60 -27.54 -76.58
CA GLN A 58 6.96 -28.63 -75.83
C GLN A 58 5.44 -28.44 -75.68
N GLY A 59 4.88 -27.29 -76.08
CA GLY A 59 3.46 -26.97 -75.98
C GLY A 59 3.21 -25.62 -75.28
N TRP A 60 2.03 -25.44 -74.71
CA TRP A 60 1.71 -24.25 -73.92
C TRP A 60 2.39 -24.30 -72.55
N GLU A 61 3.06 -23.22 -72.19
CA GLU A 61 3.69 -23.03 -70.89
C GLU A 61 3.03 -21.84 -70.17
N PRO A 62 2.63 -21.99 -68.89
CA PRO A 62 2.65 -23.20 -68.06
C PRO A 62 1.67 -24.29 -68.54
N ALA A 63 2.06 -25.57 -68.42
CA ALA A 63 1.23 -26.71 -68.85
C ALA A 63 -0.05 -26.89 -68.00
N VAL A 64 -0.01 -26.45 -66.74
CA VAL A 64 -1.17 -26.34 -65.83
C VAL A 64 -1.34 -24.86 -65.47
N PRO A 65 -2.20 -24.12 -66.20
CA PRO A 65 -2.29 -22.67 -66.03
C PRO A 65 -3.01 -22.24 -64.75
N CYS A 66 -3.92 -23.05 -64.21
CA CYS A 66 -4.68 -22.71 -63.01
C CYS A 66 -4.42 -23.74 -61.90
N LEU A 67 -3.74 -23.30 -60.85
CA LEU A 67 -3.40 -24.06 -59.66
C LEU A 67 -4.43 -23.78 -58.57
N LYS A 68 -4.85 -24.82 -57.85
CA LYS A 68 -5.81 -24.67 -56.76
C LYS A 68 -5.13 -23.97 -55.58
N ALA A 69 -5.70 -22.86 -55.13
CA ALA A 69 -5.15 -22.01 -54.08
C ALA A 69 -6.24 -21.09 -53.51
N CYS A 70 -6.02 -20.58 -52.30
CA CYS A 70 -6.88 -19.61 -51.67
C CYS A 70 -6.35 -18.20 -51.93
N SER A 71 -7.19 -17.31 -52.43
CA SER A 71 -6.82 -15.90 -52.58
C SER A 71 -7.11 -15.13 -51.29
N LYS A 72 -6.27 -14.14 -50.99
CA LYS A 72 -6.55 -13.13 -49.96
C LYS A 72 -7.87 -12.39 -50.22
N SER A 73 -8.24 -12.20 -51.48
CA SER A 73 -9.48 -11.52 -51.88
C SER A 73 -10.76 -12.34 -51.69
N ASP A 74 -10.65 -13.65 -51.40
CA ASP A 74 -11.80 -14.51 -51.19
C ASP A 74 -12.32 -14.49 -49.74
N ILE A 75 -11.62 -13.81 -48.84
CA ILE A 75 -11.97 -13.71 -47.42
C ILE A 75 -11.81 -12.28 -46.91
N GLU A 76 -12.82 -11.82 -46.19
CA GLU A 76 -12.80 -10.52 -45.52
C GLU A 76 -12.64 -10.75 -44.01
N ILE A 77 -11.64 -10.07 -43.43
CA ILE A 77 -11.34 -10.16 -42.00
C ILE A 77 -11.86 -8.87 -41.34
N GLU A 78 -13.03 -8.97 -40.71
CA GLU A 78 -13.61 -7.85 -40.00
C GLU A 78 -12.68 -7.43 -38.85
N ASN A 79 -12.33 -6.14 -38.80
CA ASN A 79 -11.39 -5.58 -37.81
C ASN A 79 -10.01 -6.28 -37.75
N GLY A 80 -9.55 -6.85 -38.87
CA GLY A 80 -8.21 -7.44 -38.98
C GLY A 80 -7.64 -7.41 -40.40
N PHE A 81 -6.48 -8.03 -40.59
CA PHE A 81 -5.75 -8.07 -41.86
C PHE A 81 -4.76 -9.25 -41.89
N PHE A 82 -4.32 -9.68 -43.07
CA PHE A 82 -3.24 -10.68 -43.20
C PHE A 82 -1.88 -10.08 -42.87
N SER A 83 -1.07 -10.80 -42.09
CA SER A 83 0.29 -10.38 -41.72
C SER A 83 1.26 -10.44 -42.90
N GLU A 84 1.06 -11.40 -43.81
CA GLU A 84 1.90 -11.62 -44.97
C GLU A 84 1.37 -10.85 -46.20
N PRO A 85 2.27 -10.38 -47.09
CA PRO A 85 1.90 -9.65 -48.29
C PRO A 85 1.39 -10.54 -49.44
N ASP A 86 1.54 -11.87 -49.32
CA ASP A 86 1.16 -12.82 -50.37
C ASP A 86 -0.31 -12.67 -50.80
N LEU A 87 -0.55 -12.67 -52.11
CA LEU A 87 -1.90 -12.54 -52.70
C LEU A 87 -2.63 -13.88 -52.81
N ALA A 88 -1.89 -14.99 -52.82
CA ALA A 88 -2.39 -16.33 -53.01
C ALA A 88 -1.60 -17.36 -52.18
N TYR A 89 -2.32 -18.36 -51.67
CA TYR A 89 -1.79 -19.39 -50.79
C TYR A 89 -2.15 -20.77 -51.33
N HIS A 90 -1.14 -21.58 -51.65
CA HIS A 90 -1.36 -22.96 -52.09
C HIS A 90 -2.02 -23.81 -50.99
N ILE A 91 -2.66 -24.91 -51.37
CA ILE A 91 -3.32 -25.82 -50.42
C ILE A 91 -2.32 -26.29 -49.35
N ASN A 92 -2.80 -26.38 -48.11
CA ASN A 92 -2.06 -26.67 -46.88
C ASN A 92 -1.06 -25.60 -46.44
N LYS A 93 -0.91 -24.50 -47.19
CA LYS A 93 -0.15 -23.33 -46.70
C LYS A 93 -0.93 -22.68 -45.55
N THR A 94 -0.26 -22.53 -44.43
CA THR A 94 -0.77 -21.83 -43.24
C THR A 94 -0.12 -20.46 -43.16
N THR A 95 -0.93 -19.43 -42.99
CA THR A 95 -0.49 -18.03 -42.82
C THR A 95 -1.12 -17.45 -41.56
N GLN A 96 -0.77 -16.21 -41.19
CA GLN A 96 -1.32 -15.55 -40.01
C GLN A 96 -2.06 -14.26 -40.35
N TYR A 97 -3.23 -14.08 -39.74
CA TYR A 97 -3.91 -12.79 -39.69
C TYR A 97 -3.67 -12.09 -38.37
N LYS A 98 -3.66 -10.76 -38.38
CA LYS A 98 -3.57 -9.87 -37.22
C LYS A 98 -4.86 -9.09 -37.07
N CYS A 99 -5.32 -8.95 -35.84
CA CYS A 99 -6.41 -8.05 -35.51
C CYS A 99 -5.90 -6.60 -35.44
N LYS A 100 -6.77 -5.63 -35.75
CA LYS A 100 -6.49 -4.20 -35.56
C LYS A 100 -6.36 -3.91 -34.07
N GLN A 101 -5.71 -2.79 -33.73
CA GLN A 101 -5.55 -2.36 -32.34
C GLN A 101 -6.91 -2.24 -31.63
N GLY A 102 -7.02 -2.76 -30.41
CA GLY A 102 -8.28 -2.86 -29.66
C GLY A 102 -9.17 -4.05 -30.04
N TYR A 103 -8.66 -4.99 -30.84
CA TYR A 103 -9.34 -6.25 -31.16
C TYR A 103 -8.41 -7.45 -30.99
N VAL A 104 -8.98 -8.58 -30.55
CA VAL A 104 -8.26 -9.84 -30.35
C VAL A 104 -9.04 -11.01 -30.95
N THR A 105 -8.38 -12.14 -31.18
CA THR A 105 -9.03 -13.40 -31.56
C THR A 105 -9.91 -13.92 -30.42
N ALA A 106 -10.80 -14.88 -30.71
CA ALA A 106 -11.63 -15.55 -29.68
C ALA A 106 -10.81 -16.14 -28.51
N ASN A 107 -9.54 -16.45 -28.75
CA ASN A 107 -8.59 -16.99 -27.76
C ASN A 107 -7.71 -15.91 -27.10
N GLY A 108 -7.99 -14.62 -27.31
CA GLY A 108 -7.27 -13.51 -26.68
C GLY A 108 -5.90 -13.18 -27.27
N LYS A 109 -5.57 -13.72 -28.45
CA LYS A 109 -4.33 -13.41 -29.16
C LYS A 109 -4.53 -12.28 -30.17
N THR A 110 -3.49 -11.48 -30.42
CA THR A 110 -3.48 -10.41 -31.44
C THR A 110 -3.36 -10.95 -32.87
N SER A 111 -2.94 -12.19 -33.04
CA SER A 111 -2.92 -12.90 -34.32
C SER A 111 -3.42 -14.34 -34.20
N GLY A 112 -3.89 -14.89 -35.31
CA GLY A 112 -4.36 -16.27 -35.41
C GLY A 112 -3.89 -16.94 -36.71
N PRO A 113 -3.69 -18.27 -36.70
CA PRO A 113 -3.39 -19.01 -37.92
C PRO A 113 -4.64 -19.19 -38.78
N ILE A 114 -4.46 -19.19 -40.09
CA ILE A 114 -5.47 -19.57 -41.07
C ILE A 114 -4.82 -20.41 -42.16
N THR A 115 -5.45 -21.51 -42.54
CA THR A 115 -4.89 -22.48 -43.48
C THR A 115 -5.76 -22.55 -44.74
N CYS A 116 -5.12 -22.57 -45.91
CA CYS A 116 -5.82 -22.84 -47.15
C CYS A 116 -6.11 -24.34 -47.28
N LEU A 117 -7.38 -24.73 -47.18
CA LEU A 117 -7.83 -26.11 -47.35
C LEU A 117 -8.36 -26.35 -48.76
N GLN A 118 -8.64 -27.62 -49.05
CA GLN A 118 -9.17 -28.06 -50.34
C GLN A 118 -10.57 -27.46 -50.65
N ASN A 119 -11.30 -27.00 -49.64
CA ASN A 119 -12.63 -26.39 -49.79
C ASN A 119 -12.63 -24.86 -49.54
N GLY A 120 -11.45 -24.22 -49.46
CA GLY A 120 -11.30 -22.81 -49.12
C GLY A 120 -10.57 -22.62 -47.79
N TRP A 121 -10.68 -21.45 -47.17
CA TRP A 121 -10.01 -21.15 -45.90
C TRP A 121 -10.58 -21.97 -44.72
N SER A 122 -9.73 -22.37 -43.78
CA SER A 122 -10.05 -23.30 -42.68
C SER A 122 -11.11 -22.80 -41.69
N ALA A 123 -11.10 -21.52 -41.35
CA ALA A 123 -12.07 -20.86 -40.47
C ALA A 123 -12.10 -19.37 -40.79
N GLN A 124 -13.26 -18.72 -40.64
CA GLN A 124 -13.35 -17.27 -40.82
C GLN A 124 -12.71 -16.56 -39.62
N PRO A 125 -11.66 -15.74 -39.84
CA PRO A 125 -11.04 -14.95 -38.79
C PRO A 125 -12.05 -14.00 -38.13
N SER A 126 -12.15 -14.06 -36.80
CA SER A 126 -13.01 -13.17 -36.03
C SER A 126 -12.18 -12.40 -35.01
N CYS A 127 -12.20 -11.08 -35.15
CA CYS A 127 -11.55 -10.15 -34.22
C CYS A 127 -12.64 -9.50 -33.34
N ILE A 128 -12.64 -9.85 -32.05
CA ILE A 128 -13.58 -9.32 -31.05
C ILE A 128 -12.98 -8.08 -30.38
N LYS A 129 -13.83 -7.09 -30.12
CA LYS A 129 -13.44 -5.86 -29.42
C LYS A 129 -12.95 -6.19 -28.00
N SER A 130 -11.83 -5.61 -27.60
CA SER A 130 -11.24 -5.82 -26.27
C SER A 130 -10.49 -4.60 -25.79
N CYS A 131 -10.32 -4.50 -24.48
CA CYS A 131 -9.39 -3.57 -23.85
C CYS A 131 -8.12 -4.32 -23.44
N ASP A 132 -6.96 -3.73 -23.75
CA ASP A 132 -5.68 -4.21 -23.23
C ASP A 132 -5.57 -3.88 -21.73
N ARG A 133 -4.72 -4.60 -21.01
CA ARG A 133 -4.44 -4.31 -19.60
C ARG A 133 -4.02 -2.84 -19.45
N PRO A 134 -4.72 -2.05 -18.60
CA PRO A 134 -4.39 -0.64 -18.40
C PRO A 134 -3.05 -0.51 -17.67
N ILE A 135 -2.42 0.64 -17.84
CA ILE A 135 -1.22 1.02 -17.09
C ILE A 135 -1.67 1.53 -15.71
N PHE A 136 -1.07 1.00 -14.66
CA PHE A 136 -1.36 1.40 -13.28
C PHE A 136 -0.32 2.40 -12.80
N GLU A 137 -0.76 3.55 -12.29
CA GLU A 137 0.10 4.55 -11.65
C GLU A 137 -0.14 4.54 -10.15
N ASN A 138 0.86 4.09 -9.38
CA ASN A 138 0.77 3.90 -7.92
C ASN A 138 -0.40 2.99 -7.47
N ALA A 139 -0.74 2.01 -8.30
CA ALA A 139 -1.82 1.06 -8.09
C ALA A 139 -1.45 -0.35 -8.57
N GLY A 140 -2.14 -1.37 -8.07
CA GLY A 140 -2.01 -2.74 -8.49
C GLY A 140 -3.36 -3.43 -8.67
N THR A 141 -3.38 -4.57 -9.36
CA THR A 141 -4.56 -5.44 -9.44
C THR A 141 -4.13 -6.90 -9.24
N LYS A 142 -5.04 -7.71 -8.70
CA LYS A 142 -4.84 -9.16 -8.54
C LYS A 142 -5.08 -9.94 -9.83
N SER A 143 -5.69 -9.32 -10.84
CA SER A 143 -5.92 -9.96 -12.13
C SER A 143 -4.61 -10.08 -12.89
N ASN A 144 -4.29 -11.28 -13.38
CA ASN A 144 -3.14 -11.54 -14.26
C ASN A 144 -3.52 -11.47 -15.75
N SER A 145 -4.78 -11.16 -16.07
CA SER A 145 -5.23 -11.03 -17.46
C SER A 145 -4.57 -9.84 -18.15
N THR A 146 -4.16 -10.05 -19.40
CA THR A 146 -3.54 -9.06 -20.27
C THR A 146 -4.54 -8.35 -21.19
N TRP A 147 -5.76 -8.88 -21.29
CA TRP A 147 -6.85 -8.33 -22.10
C TRP A 147 -8.20 -8.62 -21.44
N PHE A 148 -9.22 -7.84 -21.81
CA PHE A 148 -10.54 -7.85 -21.21
C PHE A 148 -11.62 -7.68 -22.29
N LYS A 149 -12.70 -8.43 -22.19
CA LYS A 149 -13.84 -8.33 -23.11
C LYS A 149 -14.66 -7.08 -22.78
N LEU A 150 -15.48 -6.67 -23.75
CA LEU A 150 -16.43 -5.59 -23.53
C LEU A 150 -17.33 -5.92 -22.31
N ASN A 151 -17.54 -4.92 -21.45
CA ASN A 151 -18.26 -4.98 -20.17
C ASN A 151 -17.56 -5.74 -19.03
N ASP A 152 -16.34 -6.25 -19.24
CA ASP A 152 -15.57 -6.80 -18.13
C ASP A 152 -15.18 -5.67 -17.16
N LYS A 153 -15.26 -5.97 -15.86
CA LYS A 153 -14.81 -5.09 -14.78
C LYS A 153 -13.45 -5.53 -14.25
N LEU A 154 -12.59 -4.56 -14.00
CA LEU A 154 -11.27 -4.75 -13.44
C LEU A 154 -11.12 -3.92 -12.17
N ASP A 155 -11.00 -4.62 -11.05
CA ASP A 155 -10.75 -4.01 -9.75
C ASP A 155 -9.25 -3.75 -9.56
N TYR A 156 -8.94 -2.60 -8.99
CA TYR A 156 -7.58 -2.18 -8.67
C TYR A 156 -7.51 -1.57 -7.26
N GLU A 157 -6.34 -1.66 -6.66
CA GLU A 157 -6.04 -1.20 -5.31
C GLU A 157 -4.83 -0.28 -5.37
N CYS A 158 -4.97 0.92 -4.78
CA CYS A 158 -3.88 1.87 -4.69
C CYS A 158 -2.77 1.33 -3.77
N HIS A 159 -1.52 1.66 -4.05
CA HIS A 159 -0.42 1.39 -3.12
C HIS A 159 -0.60 2.20 -1.83
N VAL A 160 0.03 1.72 -0.75
CA VAL A 160 -0.06 2.35 0.58
C VAL A 160 0.36 3.82 0.49
N GLY A 161 -0.47 4.72 1.01
CA GLY A 161 -0.24 6.17 0.96
C GLY A 161 -0.78 6.88 -0.30
N TYR A 162 -1.47 6.17 -1.20
CA TYR A 162 -2.10 6.74 -2.39
C TYR A 162 -3.62 6.51 -2.39
N GLU A 163 -4.38 7.45 -2.98
CA GLU A 163 -5.84 7.36 -3.15
C GLU A 163 -6.25 7.66 -4.60
N ASN A 164 -7.36 7.08 -5.04
CA ASN A 164 -7.89 7.34 -6.38
C ASN A 164 -8.57 8.73 -6.45
N ARG A 165 -9.06 9.12 -7.63
CA ARG A 165 -9.79 10.39 -7.83
C ARG A 165 -11.02 10.56 -6.92
N HIS A 166 -11.58 9.47 -6.40
CA HIS A 166 -12.72 9.44 -5.50
C HIS A 166 -12.35 9.39 -4.01
N LYS A 167 -11.06 9.50 -3.66
CA LYS A 167 -10.51 9.40 -2.31
C LYS A 167 -10.65 8.03 -1.64
N ASP A 168 -10.79 6.99 -2.46
CA ASP A 168 -10.83 5.60 -2.02
C ASP A 168 -9.49 4.89 -2.32
N THR A 169 -9.17 3.88 -1.50
CA THR A 169 -7.99 3.03 -1.70
C THR A 169 -8.22 1.92 -2.72
N LYS A 170 -9.47 1.71 -3.14
CA LYS A 170 -9.88 0.72 -4.14
C LYS A 170 -10.75 1.37 -5.20
N GLY A 171 -10.57 0.95 -6.44
CA GLY A 171 -11.39 1.38 -7.56
C GLY A 171 -11.73 0.22 -8.49
N SER A 172 -12.67 0.45 -9.39
CA SER A 172 -13.10 -0.53 -10.40
C SER A 172 -13.32 0.20 -11.71
N ILE A 173 -12.73 -0.29 -12.79
CA ILE A 173 -12.90 0.24 -14.15
C ILE A 173 -13.60 -0.80 -15.04
N THR A 174 -14.36 -0.34 -16.03
CA THR A 174 -15.11 -1.20 -16.95
C THR A 174 -14.60 -1.02 -18.37
N CYS A 175 -14.43 -2.10 -19.13
CA CYS A 175 -14.05 -2.04 -20.53
C CYS A 175 -15.26 -1.68 -21.40
N ASN A 176 -15.26 -0.49 -21.97
CA ASN A 176 -16.31 0.03 -22.85
C ASN A 176 -15.86 -0.01 -24.32
N TYR A 177 -16.75 0.40 -25.23
CA TYR A 177 -16.46 0.41 -26.67
C TYR A 177 -15.32 1.37 -27.05
N ASP A 178 -15.21 2.49 -26.33
CA ASP A 178 -14.19 3.52 -26.54
C ASP A 178 -12.89 3.25 -25.73
N GLY A 179 -12.83 2.14 -24.98
CA GLY A 179 -11.73 1.80 -24.08
C GLY A 179 -12.16 1.71 -22.62
N TRP A 180 -11.21 1.82 -21.70
CA TRP A 180 -11.51 1.77 -20.26
C TRP A 180 -12.34 2.99 -19.80
N SER A 181 -13.29 2.76 -18.90
CA SER A 181 -14.16 3.80 -18.35
C SER A 181 -13.43 4.91 -17.61
N ASP A 182 -12.29 4.58 -17.01
CA ASP A 182 -11.41 5.54 -16.33
C ASP A 182 -9.97 4.98 -16.32
N LYS A 183 -9.00 5.83 -15.97
CA LYS A 183 -7.60 5.43 -15.80
C LYS A 183 -7.35 5.04 -14.33
N PRO A 184 -6.78 3.85 -14.05
CA PRO A 184 -6.47 3.42 -12.69
C PRO A 184 -5.18 4.10 -12.17
N SER A 185 -5.27 5.41 -11.96
CA SER A 185 -4.21 6.24 -11.38
C SER A 185 -4.56 6.59 -9.93
N CYS A 186 -3.58 6.44 -9.04
CA CYS A 186 -3.68 6.88 -7.65
C CYS A 186 -2.67 8.01 -7.36
N TYR A 187 -3.11 8.94 -6.54
CA TYR A 187 -2.40 10.16 -6.18
C TYR A 187 -1.98 10.12 -4.71
N GLU A 188 -0.85 10.74 -4.37
CA GLU A 188 -0.33 10.77 -3.01
C GLU A 188 -1.37 11.41 -2.06
N ARG A 189 -1.65 10.77 -0.92
CA ARG A 189 -2.59 11.31 0.06
C ARG A 189 -1.99 12.54 0.72
N GLU A 190 -2.74 13.64 0.69
CA GLU A 190 -2.38 14.91 1.34
C GLU A 190 -3.26 15.15 2.57
N CYS A 191 -2.64 15.43 3.72
CA CYS A 191 -3.39 15.85 4.90
C CYS A 191 -3.72 17.34 4.83
N SER A 192 -5.01 17.66 4.84
CA SER A 192 -5.50 19.04 4.97
C SER A 192 -5.74 19.37 6.45
N ILE A 193 -5.44 20.60 6.87
CA ILE A 193 -5.77 21.06 8.23
C ILE A 193 -7.26 21.44 8.27
N PRO A 194 -8.08 20.89 9.18
CA PRO A 194 -9.46 21.31 9.38
C PRO A 194 -9.52 22.72 10.00
N LEU A 195 -10.70 23.35 10.08
CA LEU A 195 -10.86 24.61 10.81
C LEU A 195 -10.47 24.42 12.28
N LEU A 196 -9.36 25.04 12.69
CA LEU A 196 -8.83 24.98 14.06
C LEU A 196 -9.36 26.13 14.91
N ASP A 197 -9.30 25.95 16.24
CA ASP A 197 -9.58 26.99 17.23
C ASP A 197 -8.71 28.23 16.97
N PRO A 198 -9.28 29.46 16.94
CA PRO A 198 -8.53 30.69 16.69
C PRO A 198 -7.40 30.98 17.69
N ASN A 199 -7.47 30.42 18.91
CA ASN A 199 -6.43 30.58 19.93
C ASN A 199 -5.29 29.54 19.80
N LEU A 200 -5.43 28.57 18.89
CA LEU A 200 -4.45 27.51 18.61
C LEU A 200 -3.49 27.94 17.49
N ILE A 201 -2.25 28.24 17.88
CA ILE A 201 -1.16 28.63 16.99
C ILE A 201 -0.50 27.37 16.43
N VAL A 202 -0.32 27.35 15.11
CA VAL A 202 0.40 26.31 14.38
C VAL A 202 1.75 26.88 13.94
N ASP A 203 2.85 26.28 14.39
CA ASP A 203 4.20 26.85 14.18
C ASP A 203 4.60 26.91 12.69
N LEU A 204 4.10 25.98 11.86
CA LEU A 204 4.44 25.87 10.44
C LEU A 204 3.18 25.59 9.60
N LYS A 205 2.51 26.67 9.15
CA LYS A 205 1.31 26.57 8.29
C LYS A 205 1.73 26.44 6.81
N LYS A 206 1.58 25.25 6.24
CA LYS A 206 1.68 24.94 4.81
C LYS A 206 0.27 24.81 4.23
N GLU A 207 0.12 24.99 2.93
CA GLU A 207 -1.17 24.75 2.26
C GLU A 207 -1.54 23.26 2.18
N LYS A 208 -0.53 22.38 2.14
CA LYS A 208 -0.67 20.92 2.04
C LYS A 208 0.42 20.20 2.83
N TYR A 209 0.08 19.07 3.45
CA TYR A 209 0.99 18.26 4.27
C TYR A 209 1.08 16.83 3.76
N LYS A 210 2.30 16.28 3.77
CA LYS A 210 2.58 14.92 3.34
C LYS A 210 2.62 13.97 4.53
N VAL A 211 2.42 12.67 4.27
CA VAL A 211 2.56 11.63 5.29
C VAL A 211 3.96 11.69 5.91
N GLY A 212 4.03 11.81 7.23
CA GLY A 212 5.27 12.05 7.99
C GLY A 212 5.49 13.51 8.41
N ASP A 213 4.77 14.47 7.85
CA ASP A 213 4.85 15.87 8.30
C ASP A 213 4.30 16.01 9.72
N LEU A 214 5.04 16.73 10.56
CA LEU A 214 4.70 17.00 11.95
C LEU A 214 4.23 18.44 12.12
N LEU A 215 3.05 18.61 12.69
CA LEU A 215 2.49 19.88 13.11
C LEU A 215 2.64 20.05 14.61
N LYS A 216 3.26 21.14 15.04
CA LYS A 216 3.37 21.53 16.46
C LYS A 216 2.40 22.66 16.77
N PHE A 217 1.83 22.60 17.96
CA PHE A 217 0.83 23.57 18.40
C PHE A 217 1.23 24.29 19.68
N SER A 218 0.92 25.58 19.73
CA SER A 218 0.97 26.43 20.92
C SER A 218 -0.37 27.15 21.11
N CYS A 219 -0.67 27.63 22.32
CA CYS A 219 -1.93 28.35 22.61
C CYS A 219 -1.62 29.80 23.02
N ARG A 220 -2.45 30.76 22.58
CA ARG A 220 -2.46 32.12 23.15
C ARG A 220 -3.88 32.71 23.18
N PRO A 221 -4.40 33.14 24.35
CA PRO A 221 -4.00 32.80 25.73
C PRO A 221 -4.57 31.43 26.19
N GLY A 222 -3.97 30.83 27.22
CA GLY A 222 -4.45 29.57 27.84
C GLY A 222 -3.48 28.38 27.72
N HIS A 223 -3.86 27.22 28.27
CA HIS A 223 -3.10 25.98 28.21
C HIS A 223 -3.68 24.99 27.19
N ARG A 224 -2.76 24.24 26.56
CA ARG A 224 -3.07 23.25 25.54
C ARG A 224 -3.52 21.95 26.20
N VAL A 225 -4.76 21.54 25.95
CA VAL A 225 -5.31 20.23 26.35
C VAL A 225 -5.27 19.30 25.15
N GLY A 226 -4.39 18.30 25.21
CA GLY A 226 -4.17 17.33 24.14
C GLY A 226 -2.68 17.14 23.81
N PRO A 227 -2.37 16.59 22.62
CA PRO A 227 -1.00 16.30 22.19
C PRO A 227 -0.24 17.56 21.72
N ASP A 228 1.08 17.57 21.89
CA ASP A 228 1.97 18.71 21.57
C ASP A 228 2.24 18.86 20.08
N SER A 229 2.10 17.74 19.39
CA SER A 229 2.25 17.63 17.97
C SER A 229 1.29 16.59 17.42
N VAL A 230 0.89 16.77 16.17
CA VAL A 230 0.13 15.79 15.41
C VAL A 230 0.87 15.51 14.12
N GLN A 231 0.89 14.26 13.71
CA GLN A 231 1.60 13.81 12.52
C GLN A 231 0.59 13.38 11.47
N CYS A 232 0.87 13.70 10.21
CA CYS A 232 0.07 13.23 9.09
C CYS A 232 0.41 11.76 8.84
N TYR A 233 -0.54 10.87 9.02
CA TYR A 233 -0.45 9.46 8.65
C TYR A 233 -1.25 9.19 7.38
N ASP A 234 -1.07 7.99 6.83
CA ASP A 234 -1.82 7.49 5.68
C ASP A 234 -3.34 7.48 5.92
N PHE A 235 -3.82 7.45 7.17
CA PHE A 235 -5.24 7.55 7.54
C PHE A 235 -5.69 8.94 8.04
N GLY A 236 -4.82 9.96 7.99
CA GLY A 236 -5.11 11.33 8.44
C GLY A 236 -4.26 11.76 9.65
N TRP A 237 -4.63 12.89 10.27
CA TRP A 237 -3.90 13.44 11.42
C TRP A 237 -4.09 12.60 12.68
N SER A 238 -2.99 12.22 13.33
CA SER A 238 -3.00 11.53 14.61
C SER A 238 -1.82 11.97 15.48
N PRO A 239 -1.98 12.06 16.81
CA PRO A 239 -3.24 12.06 17.57
C PRO A 239 -4.18 13.23 17.18
N SER A 240 -5.41 13.29 17.73
CA SER A 240 -6.36 14.36 17.41
C SER A 240 -5.84 15.75 17.79
N PHE A 241 -6.25 16.78 17.04
CA PHE A 241 -5.82 18.16 17.30
C PHE A 241 -6.09 18.59 18.74
N PRO A 242 -5.13 19.25 19.42
CA PRO A 242 -5.31 19.76 20.77
C PRO A 242 -6.30 20.93 20.80
N THR A 243 -6.83 21.20 22.00
CA THR A 243 -7.72 22.35 22.26
C THR A 243 -7.06 23.33 23.21
N CYS A 244 -7.31 24.63 23.03
CA CYS A 244 -6.87 25.63 23.99
C CYS A 244 -7.97 25.83 25.03
N LYS A 245 -7.65 25.62 26.31
CA LYS A 245 -8.52 26.05 27.42
C LYS A 245 -7.90 27.27 28.06
N GLU A 246 -8.68 28.33 28.22
CA GLU A 246 -8.24 29.51 28.96
C GLU A 246 -7.83 29.09 30.38
N ASP A 247 -6.65 29.55 30.80
CA ASP A 247 -6.16 29.31 32.15
C ASP A 247 -7.08 30.02 33.15
N ALA A 248 -7.53 29.27 34.16
CA ALA A 248 -8.14 29.83 35.34
C ALA A 248 -7.19 30.93 35.88
N ARG A 249 -7.74 32.14 36.08
CA ARG A 249 -7.00 33.33 36.55
C ARG A 249 -5.95 32.94 37.59
N MET A 250 -4.71 33.38 37.42
CA MET A 250 -3.65 33.22 38.42
C MET A 250 -3.93 34.12 39.62
N CYS A 251 -3.53 33.71 40.83
CA CYS A 251 -3.51 34.60 41.98
C CYS A 251 -2.20 35.41 41.94
N VAL A 252 -2.34 36.72 41.81
CA VAL A 252 -1.24 37.69 41.89
C VAL A 252 -1.27 38.27 43.29
N ASP A 253 -0.10 38.33 43.92
CA ASP A 253 0.12 38.77 45.30
C ASP A 253 -0.55 37.89 46.39
N VAL A 254 0.19 37.62 47.46
CA VAL A 254 -0.33 36.96 48.66
C VAL A 254 -0.95 38.03 49.55
N PRO A 255 -2.20 37.89 50.01
CA PRO A 255 -2.81 38.87 50.91
C PRO A 255 -1.97 39.07 52.17
N GLU A 256 -1.65 40.32 52.48
CA GLU A 256 -0.93 40.67 53.70
C GLU A 256 -1.84 40.42 54.92
N LEU A 257 -1.39 39.55 55.81
CA LEU A 257 -2.09 39.25 57.06
C LEU A 257 -1.31 39.87 58.22
N GLU A 258 -1.95 40.80 58.92
CA GLU A 258 -1.39 41.48 60.11
C GLU A 258 -0.88 40.48 61.15
N HIS A 259 0.28 40.79 61.73
CA HIS A 259 0.96 39.97 62.74
C HIS A 259 1.28 38.51 62.30
N SER A 260 1.54 38.32 61.01
CA SER A 260 1.93 37.03 60.43
C SER A 260 3.13 37.13 59.49
N SER A 261 3.69 35.98 59.13
CA SER A 261 4.76 35.83 58.15
C SER A 261 4.38 34.74 57.14
N VAL A 262 4.75 34.94 55.88
CA VAL A 262 4.52 33.99 54.79
C VAL A 262 5.80 33.23 54.52
N LYS A 263 5.71 31.90 54.45
CA LYS A 263 6.86 31.03 54.18
C LYS A 263 7.15 31.00 52.68
N PHE A 264 8.26 31.62 52.26
CA PHE A 264 8.73 31.71 50.86
C PHE A 264 7.71 32.32 49.87
N PRO A 265 7.53 33.66 49.86
CA PRO A 265 6.64 34.30 48.90
C PRO A 265 7.18 34.17 47.47
N MET A 266 6.30 33.83 46.52
CA MET A 266 6.57 33.81 45.09
C MET A 266 5.79 34.92 44.38
N PRO A 267 6.25 35.41 43.21
CA PRO A 267 5.58 36.52 42.51
C PRO A 267 4.18 36.18 41.98
N SER A 268 3.85 34.89 41.79
CA SER A 268 2.55 34.47 41.26
C SER A 268 2.25 33.01 41.57
N TYR A 269 0.97 32.67 41.78
CA TYR A 269 0.51 31.33 42.14
C TYR A 269 -0.53 30.80 41.14
N ARG A 270 -0.35 29.54 40.72
CA ARG A 270 -1.25 28.82 39.80
C ARG A 270 -2.46 28.26 40.55
N HIS A 271 -3.52 27.95 39.81
CA HIS A 271 -4.69 27.27 40.37
C HIS A 271 -4.27 25.94 41.02
N GLY A 272 -4.57 25.77 42.31
CA GLY A 272 -4.18 24.61 43.13
C GLY A 272 -2.94 24.84 44.00
N ASP A 273 -2.14 25.87 43.72
CA ASP A 273 -0.97 26.20 44.55
C ASP A 273 -1.44 26.69 45.93
N SER A 274 -0.66 26.38 46.97
CA SER A 274 -0.98 26.75 48.35
C SER A 274 0.17 27.46 49.05
N VAL A 275 -0.18 28.40 49.92
CA VAL A 275 0.76 29.20 50.69
C VAL A 275 0.51 28.99 52.17
N GLU A 276 1.59 28.82 52.93
CA GLU A 276 1.56 28.60 54.37
C GLU A 276 1.88 29.92 55.11
N PHE A 277 1.00 30.28 56.04
CA PHE A 277 1.15 31.42 56.94
C PHE A 277 1.63 30.95 58.31
N THR A 278 2.39 31.79 59.01
CA THR A 278 2.82 31.56 60.39
C THR A 278 2.63 32.83 61.20
N CYS A 279 1.84 32.78 62.27
CA CYS A 279 1.67 33.92 63.17
C CYS A 279 2.94 34.21 63.97
N LEU A 280 3.16 35.46 64.38
CA LEU A 280 4.26 35.86 65.27
C LEU A 280 4.13 35.19 66.65
N GLU A 281 5.23 35.06 67.39
CA GLU A 281 5.33 34.23 68.62
C GLU A 281 4.31 34.57 69.73
N THR A 282 3.73 35.77 69.75
CA THR A 282 2.69 36.18 70.71
C THR A 282 1.25 36.04 70.20
N PHE A 283 1.07 35.61 68.95
CA PHE A 283 -0.22 35.49 68.28
C PHE A 283 -0.56 34.03 67.97
N THR A 284 -1.81 33.65 68.19
CA THR A 284 -2.33 32.32 67.86
C THR A 284 -3.12 32.35 66.56
N MET A 285 -2.91 31.35 65.70
CA MET A 285 -3.58 31.21 64.41
C MET A 285 -4.97 30.58 64.54
N ILE A 286 -5.97 31.25 63.98
CA ILE A 286 -7.35 30.80 63.87
C ILE A 286 -7.69 30.53 62.41
N GLY A 287 -8.01 29.28 62.08
CA GLY A 287 -8.31 28.82 60.72
C GLY A 287 -7.21 27.94 60.11
N SER A 288 -7.31 27.66 58.81
CA SER A 288 -6.28 26.88 58.10
C SER A 288 -5.02 27.73 57.92
N GLY A 289 -3.89 27.26 58.45
CA GLY A 289 -2.58 27.90 58.25
C GLY A 289 -2.05 27.82 56.82
N SER A 290 -2.77 27.15 55.93
CA SER A 290 -2.51 27.17 54.50
C SER A 290 -3.74 27.64 53.71
N VAL A 291 -3.51 28.47 52.71
CA VAL A 291 -4.53 28.92 51.75
C VAL A 291 -4.16 28.51 50.35
N SER A 292 -5.14 28.12 49.55
CA SER A 292 -4.95 27.68 48.18
C SER A 292 -5.50 28.71 47.20
N CYS A 293 -4.85 28.85 46.04
CA CYS A 293 -5.37 29.65 44.94
C CYS A 293 -6.39 28.84 44.16
N ILE A 294 -7.65 29.28 44.13
CA ILE A 294 -8.73 28.64 43.36
C ILE A 294 -9.28 29.66 42.38
N SER A 295 -8.86 29.52 41.11
CA SER A 295 -9.35 30.31 39.97
C SER A 295 -9.21 31.83 40.18
N GLY A 296 -8.05 32.25 40.67
CA GLY A 296 -7.67 33.66 40.82
C GLY A 296 -8.15 34.30 42.12
N LYS A 297 -8.69 33.51 43.04
CA LYS A 297 -9.05 33.94 44.39
C LYS A 297 -8.42 33.01 45.42
N TRP A 298 -7.87 33.58 46.49
CA TRP A 298 -7.39 32.82 47.64
C TRP A 298 -8.56 32.23 48.43
N THR A 299 -8.40 31.01 48.95
CA THR A 299 -9.31 30.44 49.95
C THR A 299 -9.31 31.28 51.22
N GLN A 300 -10.25 31.01 52.14
CA GLN A 300 -10.40 31.75 53.38
C GLN A 300 -9.06 31.90 54.14
N LEU A 301 -8.67 33.15 54.41
CA LEU A 301 -7.43 33.48 55.14
C LEU A 301 -7.55 33.14 56.63
N PRO A 302 -6.45 32.69 57.28
CA PRO A 302 -6.40 32.55 58.72
C PRO A 302 -6.37 33.91 59.41
N GLN A 303 -6.62 33.95 60.72
CA GLN A 303 -6.51 35.15 61.55
C GLN A 303 -5.48 34.93 62.66
N CYS A 304 -4.58 35.90 62.88
CA CYS A 304 -3.64 35.89 64.00
C CYS A 304 -4.20 36.78 65.12
N ILE A 305 -4.56 36.17 66.26
CA ILE A 305 -5.11 36.88 67.41
C ILE A 305 -4.10 36.82 68.55
N ALA A 306 -3.85 37.95 69.22
CA ALA A 306 -2.93 37.99 70.36
C ALA A 306 -3.38 36.96 71.41
N THR A 307 -2.44 36.14 71.89
CA THR A 307 -2.74 34.95 72.69
C THR A 307 -3.42 35.31 74.03
N ASP A 308 -3.23 36.53 74.53
CA ASP A 308 -3.87 37.09 75.72
C ASP A 308 -5.27 37.65 75.47
N GLN A 309 -5.67 37.87 74.22
CA GLN A 309 -6.99 38.35 73.80
C GLN A 309 -7.93 37.23 73.31
N LEU A 310 -7.47 35.97 73.32
CA LEU A 310 -8.31 34.84 72.90
C LEU A 310 -9.52 34.66 73.81
N GLU A 311 -10.71 34.65 73.22
CA GLU A 311 -11.95 34.40 73.95
C GLU A 311 -12.02 32.95 74.43
N LYS A 312 -12.43 32.78 75.69
CA LYS A 312 -12.67 31.45 76.28
C LYS A 312 -14.06 30.95 75.88
N CYS A 313 -14.16 29.69 75.50
CA CYS A 313 -15.46 29.08 75.22
C CYS A 313 -16.22 28.83 76.52
N LYS A 314 -17.47 29.27 76.55
CA LYS A 314 -18.39 28.93 77.65
C LYS A 314 -18.77 27.45 77.57
N ALA A 315 -19.08 26.86 78.72
CA ALA A 315 -19.55 25.48 78.79
C ALA A 315 -20.73 25.24 77.81
N PRO A 316 -20.64 24.22 76.93
CA PRO A 316 -21.68 23.91 75.97
C PRO A 316 -23.03 23.62 76.65
N LYS A 317 -24.09 24.29 76.21
CA LYS A 317 -25.45 24.04 76.70
C LYS A 317 -26.08 22.85 75.96
N LEU A 318 -25.68 21.62 76.28
CA LEU A 318 -26.39 20.44 75.77
C LEU A 318 -27.67 20.24 76.60
N SER A 319 -28.85 20.51 76.03
CA SER A 319 -30.16 20.37 76.69
C SER A 319 -30.64 18.92 76.86
N ALA A 320 -29.75 17.93 76.84
CA ALA A 320 -30.09 16.52 77.02
C ALA A 320 -29.40 15.96 78.26
N VAL A 321 -30.22 15.51 79.22
CA VAL A 321 -29.83 14.82 80.46
C VAL A 321 -28.79 13.73 80.16
N GLY A 322 -27.55 13.92 80.65
CA GLY A 322 -26.55 12.85 80.75
C GLY A 322 -25.23 13.00 79.96
N ALA A 323 -24.82 14.18 79.50
CA ALA A 323 -23.44 14.39 79.06
C ALA A 323 -22.52 14.60 80.27
N LYS A 324 -21.46 13.78 80.42
CA LYS A 324 -20.37 14.07 81.37
C LYS A 324 -19.52 15.20 80.78
N LEU A 325 -19.78 16.45 81.20
CA LEU A 325 -18.89 17.58 80.92
C LEU A 325 -17.96 17.83 82.11
N PRO A 326 -16.77 18.43 81.90
CA PRO A 326 -15.93 18.93 82.98
C PRO A 326 -16.66 20.01 83.79
N GLU A 327 -16.45 20.07 85.12
CA GLU A 327 -17.06 21.06 86.05
C GLU A 327 -16.62 22.52 85.82
N LYS A 328 -15.78 22.79 84.81
CA LYS A 328 -15.31 24.14 84.48
C LYS A 328 -16.36 24.90 83.66
N SER A 329 -16.63 26.14 84.04
CA SER A 329 -17.55 27.06 83.34
C SER A 329 -16.96 27.64 82.04
N GLU A 330 -15.63 27.69 81.95
CA GLU A 330 -14.88 28.29 80.84
C GLU A 330 -13.71 27.41 80.40
N PHE A 331 -13.48 27.38 79.09
CA PHE A 331 -12.45 26.58 78.44
C PHE A 331 -11.55 27.47 77.59
N ASN A 332 -10.24 27.33 77.76
CA ASN A 332 -9.26 28.07 76.96
C ASN A 332 -9.32 27.65 75.49
N HIS A 333 -8.84 28.52 74.59
CA HIS A 333 -8.63 28.19 73.19
C HIS A 333 -7.77 26.92 73.03
N ASN A 334 -8.04 26.14 71.98
CA ASN A 334 -7.46 24.84 71.66
C ASN A 334 -7.76 23.72 72.69
N PHE A 335 -8.64 23.98 73.66
CA PHE A 335 -9.12 22.94 74.57
C PHE A 335 -10.12 22.01 73.86
N SER A 336 -9.85 20.71 73.86
CA SER A 336 -10.72 19.70 73.26
C SER A 336 -11.63 19.07 74.32
N ILE A 337 -12.92 19.02 74.04
CA ILE A 337 -13.90 18.26 74.83
C ILE A 337 -14.36 17.04 74.06
N SER A 338 -14.52 15.93 74.78
CA SER A 338 -15.22 14.74 74.27
C SER A 338 -16.61 14.68 74.89
N TYR A 339 -17.62 14.42 74.07
CA TYR A 339 -19.00 14.29 74.51
C TYR A 339 -19.70 13.13 73.81
N LYS A 340 -20.65 12.51 74.52
CA LYS A 340 -21.38 11.33 74.04
C LYS A 340 -22.88 11.64 74.04
N CYS A 341 -23.52 11.56 72.87
CA CYS A 341 -24.97 11.70 72.76
C CYS A 341 -25.66 10.42 73.25
N ARG A 342 -26.77 10.54 73.99
CA ARG A 342 -27.55 9.41 74.50
C ARG A 342 -28.03 8.52 73.35
N GLY A 343 -27.76 7.21 73.44
CA GLY A 343 -28.13 6.22 72.42
C GLY A 343 -27.06 5.95 71.33
N LYS A 344 -25.89 6.60 71.40
CA LYS A 344 -24.75 6.31 70.51
C LYS A 344 -23.57 5.74 71.29
N GLN A 345 -22.82 4.80 70.68
CA GLN A 345 -21.62 4.22 71.30
C GLN A 345 -20.39 5.13 71.16
N GLU A 346 -20.34 5.97 70.12
CA GLU A 346 -19.18 6.81 69.77
C GLU A 346 -19.12 8.12 70.56
N TYR A 347 -17.89 8.52 70.92
CA TYR A 347 -17.56 9.84 71.43
C TYR A 347 -17.35 10.80 70.26
N LYS A 348 -18.01 11.97 70.31
CA LYS A 348 -17.72 13.10 69.44
C LYS A 348 -16.73 14.02 70.14
N HIS A 349 -15.95 14.75 69.35
CA HIS A 349 -14.97 15.72 69.86
C HIS A 349 -15.29 17.10 69.29
N SER A 350 -15.15 18.13 70.12
CA SER A 350 -15.24 19.54 69.73
C SER A 350 -14.07 20.30 70.35
N ILE A 351 -13.49 21.23 69.61
CA ILE A 351 -12.35 22.04 70.06
C ILE A 351 -12.82 23.48 70.24
N CYS A 352 -12.34 24.14 71.28
CA CYS A 352 -12.60 25.56 71.50
C CYS A 352 -11.74 26.42 70.57
N ILE A 353 -12.36 27.10 69.61
CA ILE A 353 -11.71 28.03 68.69
C ILE A 353 -12.24 29.44 68.98
N ASN A 354 -11.43 30.26 69.65
CA ASN A 354 -11.70 31.66 70.00
C ASN A 354 -13.17 31.95 70.39
N GLY A 355 -13.60 31.45 71.55
CA GLY A 355 -14.96 31.67 72.08
C GLY A 355 -16.05 30.75 71.53
N ARG A 356 -15.83 30.05 70.40
CA ARG A 356 -16.80 29.14 69.76
C ARG A 356 -16.29 27.70 69.71
N TRP A 357 -17.20 26.73 69.84
CA TRP A 357 -16.87 25.31 69.67
C TRP A 357 -16.94 24.89 68.20
N ASP A 358 -15.95 24.13 67.72
CA ASP A 358 -15.90 23.57 66.37
C ASP A 358 -15.62 22.04 66.38
N PRO A 359 -16.48 21.20 65.77
CA PRO A 359 -17.85 21.53 65.38
C PRO A 359 -18.69 21.90 66.60
N GLU A 360 -19.72 22.73 66.42
CA GLU A 360 -20.59 23.14 67.51
C GLU A 360 -21.29 21.90 68.11
N PRO A 361 -21.17 21.65 69.43
CA PRO A 361 -21.51 20.37 70.03
C PRO A 361 -23.02 20.18 70.05
N THR A 362 -23.50 19.50 69.01
CA THR A 362 -24.92 19.28 68.74
C THR A 362 -25.20 17.80 68.50
N CYS A 363 -26.38 17.36 68.94
CA CYS A 363 -26.87 15.99 68.73
C CYS A 363 -27.92 15.92 67.60
N THR A 364 -27.83 16.79 66.58
CA THR A 364 -28.70 16.77 65.40
C THR A 364 -28.15 15.87 64.28
N ARG A 365 -29.06 15.20 63.55
CA ARG A 365 -28.73 14.34 62.38
C ARG A 365 -28.27 15.23 61.22
N VAL A 366 -27.06 14.99 60.71
CA VAL A 366 -26.70 15.33 59.32
C VAL A 366 -26.70 14.01 58.55
N GLU A 367 -27.68 13.83 57.67
CA GLU A 367 -27.74 12.67 56.80
C GLU A 367 -26.73 12.87 55.66
N LYS A 368 -25.52 12.31 55.82
CA LYS A 368 -24.61 12.11 54.68
C LYS A 368 -25.27 11.11 53.73
N LYS A 369 -25.49 11.52 52.47
CA LYS A 369 -25.96 10.61 51.42
C LYS A 369 -24.86 9.58 51.15
N SER A 370 -25.23 8.30 51.23
CA SER A 370 -24.33 7.18 50.97
C SER A 370 -24.82 6.41 49.75
N CYS A 371 -23.91 5.94 48.91
CA CYS A 371 -24.26 4.99 47.86
C CYS A 371 -24.51 3.61 48.45
N PRO A 372 -25.44 2.83 47.86
CA PRO A 372 -25.56 1.41 48.18
C PRO A 372 -24.28 0.65 47.79
N PRO A 373 -24.09 -0.58 48.29
CA PRO A 373 -22.97 -1.42 47.88
C PRO A 373 -22.83 -1.49 46.35
N PRO A 374 -21.59 -1.55 45.83
CA PRO A 374 -21.29 -1.67 44.41
C PRO A 374 -22.20 -2.69 43.70
N PRO A 375 -22.84 -2.32 42.57
CA PRO A 375 -23.61 -3.28 41.77
C PRO A 375 -22.68 -4.34 41.19
N GLN A 376 -23.18 -5.57 41.06
CA GLN A 376 -22.40 -6.66 40.45
C GLN A 376 -22.26 -6.39 38.95
N ILE A 377 -21.02 -6.19 38.49
CA ILE A 377 -20.70 -5.98 37.08
C ILE A 377 -20.52 -7.35 36.41
N PRO A 378 -21.23 -7.63 35.29
CA PRO A 378 -21.06 -8.90 34.57
C PRO A 378 -19.61 -9.15 34.16
N ASN A 379 -19.12 -10.37 34.41
CA ASN A 379 -17.74 -10.79 34.11
C ASN A 379 -16.65 -10.00 34.85
N ALA A 380 -17.00 -9.28 35.93
CA ALA A 380 -16.05 -8.72 36.88
C ALA A 380 -15.81 -9.69 38.05
N ARG A 381 -14.67 -9.57 38.73
CA ARG A 381 -14.42 -10.30 39.98
C ARG A 381 -15.39 -9.78 41.03
N VAL A 382 -16.04 -10.70 41.75
CA VAL A 382 -17.03 -10.37 42.78
C VAL A 382 -16.36 -9.52 43.86
N MET A 383 -16.94 -8.36 44.15
CA MET A 383 -16.50 -7.50 45.27
C MET A 383 -17.29 -7.91 46.52
N GLU A 384 -16.59 -8.35 47.58
CA GLU A 384 -17.21 -8.87 48.81
C GLU A 384 -17.47 -7.79 49.89
N THR A 385 -17.26 -6.52 49.60
CA THR A 385 -17.35 -5.44 50.62
C THR A 385 -18.81 -5.04 50.91
N THR A 386 -19.20 -5.11 52.18
CA THR A 386 -20.53 -4.71 52.69
C THR A 386 -20.58 -3.28 53.25
N VAL A 387 -19.60 -2.44 52.87
CA VAL A 387 -19.39 -1.10 53.44
C VAL A 387 -20.26 -0.06 52.71
N LYS A 388 -20.79 0.92 53.45
CA LYS A 388 -21.48 2.09 52.88
C LYS A 388 -20.45 3.06 52.32
N TYR A 389 -20.59 3.44 51.04
CA TYR A 389 -19.68 4.36 50.36
C TYR A 389 -20.20 5.80 50.44
N TRP A 390 -19.31 6.75 50.71
CA TRP A 390 -19.62 8.16 50.87
C TRP A 390 -19.42 8.94 49.57
N GLU A 391 -20.07 10.10 49.48
CA GLU A 391 -19.98 11.02 48.35
C GLU A 391 -18.51 11.31 47.97
N GLY A 392 -18.15 11.07 46.71
CA GLY A 392 -16.82 11.28 46.16
C GLY A 392 -15.86 10.08 46.23
N GLU A 393 -16.22 9.02 46.95
CA GLU A 393 -15.39 7.80 47.01
C GLU A 393 -15.38 7.05 45.67
N LYS A 394 -14.21 6.49 45.35
CA LYS A 394 -13.95 5.76 44.11
C LYS A 394 -13.69 4.28 44.37
N VAL A 395 -14.15 3.44 43.45
CA VAL A 395 -13.96 1.99 43.51
C VAL A 395 -13.41 1.48 42.18
N SER A 396 -12.27 0.81 42.21
CA SER A 396 -11.65 0.18 41.05
C SER A 396 -12.28 -1.18 40.75
N VAL A 397 -12.63 -1.44 39.49
CA VAL A 397 -13.24 -2.68 39.04
C VAL A 397 -12.20 -3.54 38.32
N ILE A 398 -12.10 -4.81 38.70
CA ILE A 398 -11.18 -5.78 38.07
C ILE A 398 -12.00 -6.84 37.33
N CYS A 399 -11.79 -6.96 36.03
CA CYS A 399 -12.45 -7.98 35.21
C CYS A 399 -11.93 -9.40 35.50
N GLN A 400 -12.77 -10.41 35.25
CA GLN A 400 -12.39 -11.83 35.34
C GLN A 400 -11.35 -12.20 34.27
N ASP A 401 -10.70 -13.35 34.48
CA ASP A 401 -9.77 -13.90 33.50
C ASP A 401 -10.45 -14.07 32.13
N ASN A 402 -9.76 -13.63 31.08
CA ASN A 402 -10.26 -13.51 29.70
C ASN A 402 -11.21 -12.34 29.42
N TYR A 403 -11.30 -11.33 30.29
CA TYR A 403 -12.02 -10.09 30.00
C TYR A 403 -11.11 -8.85 30.15
N LEU A 404 -11.43 -7.74 29.48
CA LEU A 404 -10.75 -6.45 29.55
C LEU A 404 -11.77 -5.32 29.82
N ILE A 405 -11.32 -4.26 30.49
CA ILE A 405 -12.13 -3.04 30.71
C ILE A 405 -12.06 -2.16 29.46
N GLN A 406 -13.21 -1.66 29.00
CA GLN A 406 -13.30 -0.83 27.79
C GLN A 406 -13.43 0.68 28.08
N ASP A 407 -14.08 1.06 29.17
CA ASP A 407 -14.50 2.45 29.41
C ASP A 407 -13.67 3.13 30.52
N THR A 408 -14.00 2.87 31.79
CA THR A 408 -13.28 3.44 32.95
C THR A 408 -12.89 2.32 33.92
N GLU A 409 -11.73 2.44 34.57
CA GLU A 409 -11.29 1.46 35.59
C GLU A 409 -11.92 1.71 36.96
N GLU A 410 -12.42 2.92 37.21
CA GLU A 410 -13.00 3.36 38.47
C GLU A 410 -14.44 3.85 38.28
N MET A 411 -15.30 3.55 39.25
CA MET A 411 -16.61 4.17 39.42
C MET A 411 -16.62 5.07 40.64
N VAL A 412 -17.41 6.15 40.59
CA VAL A 412 -17.44 7.18 41.65
C VAL A 412 -18.84 7.29 42.25
N CYS A 413 -18.94 7.35 43.58
CA CYS A 413 -20.20 7.61 44.27
C CYS A 413 -20.55 9.09 44.17
N ARG A 414 -21.65 9.43 43.49
CA ARG A 414 -22.18 10.81 43.41
C ARG A 414 -23.69 10.84 43.60
N ASP A 415 -24.16 11.70 44.50
CA ASP A 415 -25.56 11.88 44.89
C ASP A 415 -26.29 10.57 45.25
N GLY A 416 -25.58 9.64 45.91
CA GLY A 416 -26.12 8.33 46.28
C GLY A 416 -26.28 7.34 45.11
N ARG A 417 -25.70 7.61 43.93
CA ARG A 417 -25.64 6.70 42.77
C ARG A 417 -24.20 6.52 42.26
N TRP A 418 -23.89 5.32 41.76
CA TRP A 418 -22.61 5.04 41.11
C TRP A 418 -22.57 5.62 39.69
N GLN A 419 -21.52 6.38 39.40
CA GLN A 419 -21.25 6.98 38.09
C GLN A 419 -20.16 6.19 37.35
N SER A 420 -20.23 6.18 36.02
CA SER A 420 -19.23 5.57 35.13
C SER A 420 -19.04 4.06 35.36
N LEU A 421 -20.11 3.26 35.20
CA LEU A 421 -20.04 1.81 35.38
C LEU A 421 -19.13 1.15 34.32
N PRO A 422 -18.04 0.48 34.73
CA PRO A 422 -17.12 -0.21 33.82
C PRO A 422 -17.76 -1.41 33.10
N ARG A 423 -17.30 -1.71 31.89
CA ARG A 423 -17.72 -2.88 31.10
C ARG A 423 -16.56 -3.83 30.86
N CYS A 424 -16.75 -5.10 31.24
CA CYS A 424 -15.81 -6.19 30.99
C CYS A 424 -16.15 -6.91 29.69
N VAL A 425 -15.30 -6.76 28.68
CA VAL A 425 -15.47 -7.38 27.34
C VAL A 425 -14.54 -8.57 27.17
N ALA A 426 -15.02 -9.63 26.50
CA ALA A 426 -14.25 -10.86 26.33
C ALA A 426 -13.01 -10.62 25.43
N LYS A 427 -11.87 -11.18 25.84
CA LYS A 427 -10.63 -11.21 25.07
C LYS A 427 -10.82 -12.12 23.85
N ILE A 428 -10.84 -11.52 22.67
CA ILE A 428 -11.02 -12.25 21.41
C ILE A 428 -9.67 -12.86 21.00
N PRO A 429 -9.59 -14.19 20.74
CA PRO A 429 -8.38 -14.82 20.22
C PRO A 429 -8.18 -14.47 18.74
N CYS A 430 -6.92 -14.35 18.31
CA CYS A 430 -6.57 -14.13 16.92
C CYS A 430 -6.55 -15.44 16.12
N SER A 431 -6.82 -15.33 14.83
CA SER A 431 -6.63 -16.41 13.85
C SER A 431 -5.15 -16.63 13.54
N GLN A 432 -4.84 -17.25 12.40
CA GLN A 432 -3.46 -17.39 11.92
C GLN A 432 -2.74 -16.04 11.86
N PRO A 433 -1.46 -15.98 12.25
CA PRO A 433 -0.62 -14.80 12.14
C PRO A 433 -0.38 -14.40 10.68
N PRO A 434 -0.05 -13.13 10.40
CA PRO A 434 0.26 -12.65 9.05
C PRO A 434 1.47 -13.39 8.45
N GLU A 435 1.41 -13.70 7.16
CA GLU A 435 2.60 -14.11 6.41
C GLU A 435 3.40 -12.87 6.00
N ILE A 436 4.73 -12.98 6.00
CA ILE A 436 5.63 -11.90 5.57
C ILE A 436 6.52 -12.40 4.44
N ASP A 437 6.78 -11.55 3.46
CA ASP A 437 7.68 -11.88 2.35
C ASP A 437 9.10 -12.10 2.87
N HIS A 438 9.73 -13.18 2.40
CA HIS A 438 11.06 -13.60 2.82
C HIS A 438 11.24 -13.79 4.33
N GLY A 439 10.18 -14.21 5.04
CA GLY A 439 10.29 -14.51 6.46
C GLY A 439 9.27 -15.52 6.96
N SER A 440 9.63 -16.18 8.05
CA SER A 440 8.85 -17.24 8.68
C SER A 440 8.82 -17.07 10.21
N ILE A 441 7.82 -17.66 10.87
CA ILE A 441 7.69 -17.55 12.33
C ILE A 441 8.79 -18.36 12.99
N LYS A 442 9.49 -17.73 13.94
CA LYS A 442 10.53 -18.36 14.74
C LYS A 442 9.91 -19.39 15.69
N LEU A 443 9.98 -20.67 15.31
CA LEU A 443 9.48 -21.77 16.14
C LEU A 443 10.43 -22.09 17.31
N PRO A 444 9.90 -22.46 18.50
CA PRO A 444 10.74 -22.90 19.61
C PRO A 444 11.51 -24.19 19.27
N ARG A 445 12.70 -24.34 19.86
CA ARG A 445 13.60 -25.49 19.60
C ARG A 445 13.01 -26.84 20.07
N SER A 446 12.08 -26.84 21.04
CA SER A 446 11.44 -28.03 21.61
C SER A 446 10.55 -28.79 20.61
N SER A 447 10.80 -30.09 20.45
CA SER A 447 10.04 -31.00 19.56
C SER A 447 8.59 -31.25 20.01
N GLN A 448 8.29 -31.05 21.29
CA GLN A 448 6.96 -31.25 21.88
C GLN A 448 6.03 -30.05 21.61
N GLU A 449 6.57 -28.82 21.59
CA GLU A 449 5.79 -27.60 21.29
C GLU A 449 5.52 -27.41 19.78
N ARG A 450 6.40 -27.91 18.91
CA ARG A 450 6.20 -27.84 17.44
C ARG A 450 4.91 -28.53 16.98
N ARG A 451 4.52 -29.65 17.60
CA ARG A 451 3.29 -30.38 17.23
C ARG A 451 2.00 -29.67 17.65
N ASN A 452 2.03 -28.93 18.76
CA ASN A 452 0.85 -28.23 19.29
C ASN A 452 0.68 -26.83 18.68
N LYS A 453 1.77 -26.12 18.35
CA LYS A 453 1.70 -24.72 17.88
C LYS A 453 1.54 -24.58 16.36
N ALA A 454 2.04 -25.53 15.56
CA ALA A 454 1.83 -25.58 14.11
C ALA A 454 0.41 -26.03 13.70
N LYS A 455 -0.39 -26.52 14.65
CA LYS A 455 -1.80 -26.92 14.46
C LYS A 455 -2.80 -26.04 15.21
N SER A 456 -2.35 -25.03 15.95
CA SER A 456 -3.29 -24.16 16.67
C SER A 456 -4.00 -23.25 15.66
N ARG A 457 -5.31 -23.43 15.52
CA ARG A 457 -6.15 -22.57 14.66
C ARG A 457 -6.38 -21.18 15.25
N SER A 458 -6.08 -20.98 16.54
CA SER A 458 -6.33 -19.73 17.26
C SER A 458 -5.23 -19.43 18.29
N TYR A 459 -4.90 -18.15 18.47
CA TYR A 459 -3.90 -17.63 19.41
C TYR A 459 -4.59 -16.74 20.45
N LYS A 460 -4.27 -16.93 21.74
CA LYS A 460 -4.88 -16.15 22.82
C LYS A 460 -4.46 -14.68 22.74
N HIS A 461 -5.32 -13.78 23.21
CA HIS A 461 -5.00 -12.38 23.40
C HIS A 461 -3.69 -12.20 24.20
N GLY A 462 -2.81 -11.32 23.75
CA GLY A 462 -1.48 -11.08 24.32
C GLY A 462 -0.41 -12.06 23.85
N THR A 463 -0.72 -13.01 22.95
CA THR A 463 0.31 -13.87 22.38
C THR A 463 1.23 -13.06 21.47
N THR A 464 2.53 -13.10 21.73
CA THR A 464 3.56 -12.50 20.88
C THR A 464 4.33 -13.58 20.11
N LEU A 465 4.49 -13.40 18.81
CA LEU A 465 5.26 -14.27 17.91
C LEU A 465 6.37 -13.47 17.24
N SER A 466 7.57 -14.03 17.18
CA SER A 466 8.71 -13.44 16.47
C SER A 466 8.89 -14.09 15.10
N TYR A 467 9.45 -13.33 14.16
CA TYR A 467 9.77 -13.79 12.82
C TYR A 467 11.28 -13.97 12.66
N VAL A 468 11.67 -14.74 11.64
CA VAL A 468 13.03 -14.88 11.15
C VAL A 468 12.98 -14.69 9.63
N CYS A 469 13.92 -13.94 9.09
CA CYS A 469 14.00 -13.73 7.65
C CYS A 469 14.78 -14.86 6.98
N ASP A 470 14.51 -15.06 5.69
CA ASP A 470 15.24 -15.97 4.83
C ASP A 470 16.69 -15.50 4.65
N ASP A 471 17.57 -16.41 4.22
CA ASP A 471 18.98 -16.11 3.98
C ASP A 471 19.14 -14.94 2.98
N GLY A 472 19.95 -13.95 3.35
CA GLY A 472 20.15 -12.73 2.56
C GLY A 472 19.22 -11.57 2.94
N PHE A 473 18.30 -11.78 3.88
CA PHE A 473 17.39 -10.76 4.39
C PHE A 473 17.55 -10.60 5.91
N ARG A 474 17.28 -9.39 6.42
CA ARG A 474 17.27 -9.10 7.85
C ARG A 474 15.97 -8.42 8.24
N LEU A 475 15.56 -8.55 9.50
CA LEU A 475 14.44 -7.77 10.01
C LEU A 475 14.81 -6.28 9.98
N ALA A 476 13.90 -5.45 9.46
CA ALA A 476 14.04 -4.01 9.54
C ALA A 476 13.89 -3.50 10.97
N GLU A 477 13.02 -4.15 11.75
CA GLU A 477 12.63 -3.78 13.10
C GLU A 477 12.62 -5.05 13.98
N ASP A 478 13.20 -4.98 15.18
CA ASP A 478 13.36 -6.14 16.08
C ASP A 478 12.15 -6.34 17.01
N HIS A 479 10.95 -6.32 16.44
CA HIS A 479 9.71 -6.60 17.17
C HIS A 479 8.88 -7.69 16.50
N GLY A 480 8.17 -8.47 17.31
CA GLY A 480 7.25 -9.50 16.85
C GLY A 480 5.82 -8.98 16.64
N VAL A 481 4.92 -9.86 16.21
CA VAL A 481 3.49 -9.58 16.17
C VAL A 481 2.83 -9.98 17.49
N THR A 482 1.93 -9.13 17.98
CA THR A 482 1.16 -9.38 19.20
C THR A 482 -0.33 -9.41 18.89
N CYS A 483 -1.03 -10.43 19.40
CA CYS A 483 -2.47 -10.55 19.25
C CYS A 483 -3.19 -9.60 20.22
N HIS A 484 -3.94 -8.65 19.69
CA HIS A 484 -4.75 -7.71 20.46
C HIS A 484 -6.21 -7.74 19.98
N MET A 485 -7.12 -8.15 20.86
CA MET A 485 -8.57 -8.23 20.61
C MET A 485 -8.94 -8.85 19.24
N GLY A 486 -8.37 -10.02 18.94
CA GLY A 486 -8.64 -10.75 17.69
C GLY A 486 -7.91 -10.23 16.45
N LYS A 487 -7.12 -9.15 16.56
CA LYS A 487 -6.29 -8.60 15.48
C LYS A 487 -4.81 -8.68 15.84
N TRP A 488 -3.97 -9.05 14.88
CA TRP A 488 -2.52 -9.00 15.03
C TRP A 488 -2.02 -7.55 14.88
N SER A 489 -1.00 -7.17 15.65
CA SER A 489 -0.23 -5.95 15.41
C SER A 489 0.50 -6.01 14.06
N ALA A 490 0.99 -4.87 13.58
CA ALA A 490 1.74 -4.80 12.34
C ALA A 490 2.94 -5.79 12.37
N PRO A 491 3.12 -6.60 11.32
CA PRO A 491 4.26 -7.50 11.24
C PRO A 491 5.54 -6.77 10.81
N PRO A 492 6.71 -7.22 11.27
CA PRO A 492 7.99 -6.68 10.82
C PRO A 492 8.24 -7.06 9.36
N ARG A 493 9.02 -6.23 8.65
CA ARG A 493 9.44 -6.48 7.27
C ARG A 493 10.85 -7.05 7.20
N CYS A 494 11.04 -8.01 6.30
CA CYS A 494 12.36 -8.50 5.93
C CYS A 494 12.93 -7.60 4.82
N VAL A 495 14.04 -6.93 5.10
CA VAL A 495 14.76 -6.09 4.14
C VAL A 495 15.98 -6.85 3.63
N GLY A 496 16.17 -6.83 2.31
CA GLY A 496 17.32 -7.46 1.69
C GLY A 496 18.62 -6.80 2.12
N LEU A 497 19.66 -7.61 2.33
CA LEU A 497 21.00 -7.10 2.58
C LEU A 497 21.53 -6.38 1.33
N PRO A 498 22.33 -5.31 1.50
CA PRO A 498 22.98 -4.66 0.39
C PRO A 498 24.04 -5.59 -0.23
N CYS A 499 24.24 -5.46 -1.53
CA CYS A 499 25.30 -6.16 -2.26
C CYS A 499 26.59 -5.34 -2.23
N GLY A 500 27.72 -6.03 -2.31
CA GLY A 500 29.00 -5.39 -2.63
C GLY A 500 29.14 -5.06 -4.13
N PRO A 501 30.34 -4.72 -4.59
CA PRO A 501 30.59 -4.40 -6.00
C PRO A 501 30.12 -5.52 -6.96
N PRO A 502 29.59 -5.16 -8.14
CA PRO A 502 29.20 -6.11 -9.19
C PRO A 502 30.35 -7.02 -9.62
N PRO A 503 30.09 -8.28 -10.01
CA PRO A 503 31.14 -9.19 -10.49
C PRO A 503 31.83 -8.66 -11.75
N SER A 504 33.15 -8.69 -11.84
CA SER A 504 33.84 -8.31 -13.09
C SER A 504 33.63 -9.39 -14.16
N ILE A 505 33.25 -8.98 -15.38
CA ILE A 505 33.12 -9.89 -16.53
C ILE A 505 34.19 -9.59 -17.59
N HIS A 506 34.71 -10.62 -18.24
CA HIS A 506 35.70 -10.44 -19.31
C HIS A 506 35.10 -9.65 -20.48
N HIS A 507 35.83 -8.63 -20.96
CA HIS A 507 35.39 -7.74 -22.04
C HIS A 507 34.08 -6.99 -21.78
N GLY A 508 33.66 -6.83 -20.51
CA GLY A 508 32.51 -6.00 -20.15
C GLY A 508 32.85 -4.98 -19.07
N ILE A 509 32.23 -3.81 -19.16
CA ILE A 509 32.33 -2.70 -18.21
C ILE A 509 30.96 -2.42 -17.60
N VAL A 510 30.92 -2.16 -16.30
CA VAL A 510 29.68 -1.80 -15.59
C VAL A 510 29.41 -0.30 -15.69
N SER A 511 28.14 0.10 -15.77
CA SER A 511 27.72 1.49 -15.96
C SER A 511 28.20 2.45 -14.87
N HIS A 512 28.33 1.97 -13.64
CA HIS A 512 28.82 2.71 -12.48
C HIS A 512 29.25 1.69 -11.42
N GLU A 513 30.32 1.98 -10.70
CA GLU A 513 30.92 1.11 -9.70
C GLU A 513 30.91 1.83 -8.34
N LEU A 514 30.10 1.33 -7.41
CA LEU A 514 29.99 1.77 -6.03
C LEU A 514 30.45 0.63 -5.11
N ASP A 515 30.86 0.97 -3.88
CA ASP A 515 31.26 -0.04 -2.90
C ASP A 515 30.06 -0.85 -2.37
N ILE A 516 28.85 -0.26 -2.38
CA ILE A 516 27.64 -0.84 -1.78
C ILE A 516 26.42 -0.50 -2.64
N TYR A 517 25.61 -1.51 -2.95
CA TYR A 517 24.34 -1.38 -3.66
C TYR A 517 23.17 -1.86 -2.80
N GLN A 518 22.09 -1.09 -2.75
CA GLN A 518 20.90 -1.47 -2.00
C GLN A 518 20.16 -2.63 -2.68
N HIS A 519 19.44 -3.41 -1.88
CA HIS A 519 18.59 -4.46 -2.42
C HIS A 519 17.57 -3.88 -3.43
N GLY A 520 17.51 -4.48 -4.61
CA GLY A 520 16.66 -4.05 -5.71
C GLY A 520 17.33 -3.10 -6.70
N GLU A 521 18.54 -2.60 -6.43
CA GLU A 521 19.30 -1.81 -7.40
C GLU A 521 19.78 -2.66 -8.57
N GLU A 522 19.84 -2.04 -9.74
CA GLU A 522 20.19 -2.65 -11.01
C GLU A 522 21.39 -1.95 -11.63
N VAL A 523 22.35 -2.72 -12.12
CA VAL A 523 23.51 -2.22 -12.86
C VAL A 523 23.56 -2.85 -14.24
N THR A 524 24.00 -2.09 -15.23
CA THR A 524 24.06 -2.55 -16.63
C THR A 524 25.50 -2.75 -17.06
N TYR A 525 25.77 -3.88 -17.72
CA TYR A 525 27.04 -4.17 -18.37
C TYR A 525 26.99 -3.77 -19.84
N SER A 526 28.09 -3.17 -20.29
CA SER A 526 28.37 -2.88 -21.68
C SER A 526 29.58 -3.68 -22.13
N CYS A 527 29.47 -4.40 -23.24
CA CYS A 527 30.61 -5.13 -23.79
C CYS A 527 31.56 -4.21 -24.56
N SER A 528 32.84 -4.58 -24.57
CA SER A 528 33.88 -3.92 -25.35
C SER A 528 33.62 -4.08 -26.85
N GLU A 529 34.24 -3.22 -27.66
CA GLU A 529 34.06 -3.21 -29.10
C GLU A 529 34.35 -4.60 -29.74
N GLY A 530 33.43 -5.07 -30.59
CA GLY A 530 33.48 -6.41 -31.23
C GLY A 530 32.82 -7.55 -30.42
N PHE A 531 32.33 -7.27 -29.21
CA PHE A 531 31.62 -8.21 -28.34
C PHE A 531 30.16 -7.79 -28.14
N GLY A 532 29.25 -8.76 -28.13
CA GLY A 532 27.84 -8.60 -27.80
C GLY A 532 27.48 -9.31 -26.51
N THR A 533 26.37 -8.89 -25.91
CA THR A 533 25.85 -9.44 -24.66
C THR A 533 25.08 -10.74 -24.91
N ASP A 534 25.48 -11.81 -24.23
CA ASP A 534 24.72 -13.05 -24.11
C ASP A 534 24.09 -13.12 -22.71
N GLY A 535 22.76 -13.18 -22.66
CA GLY A 535 21.96 -13.04 -21.44
C GLY A 535 21.47 -11.61 -21.16
N SER A 536 21.04 -11.36 -19.92
CA SER A 536 20.52 -10.04 -19.49
C SER A 536 21.67 -9.05 -19.31
N ALA A 537 21.65 -7.95 -20.06
CA ALA A 537 22.66 -6.90 -19.95
C ALA A 537 22.66 -6.20 -18.57
N PHE A 538 21.58 -6.32 -17.79
CA PHE A 538 21.50 -5.80 -16.42
C PHE A 538 21.41 -6.92 -15.39
N ILE A 539 22.01 -6.68 -14.22
CA ILE A 539 21.90 -7.54 -13.04
C ILE A 539 21.28 -6.75 -11.88
N LYS A 540 20.63 -7.47 -10.96
CA LYS A 540 19.92 -6.92 -9.81
C LYS A 540 20.49 -7.44 -8.50
N CYS A 541 20.59 -6.56 -7.49
CA CYS A 541 20.97 -6.96 -6.14
C CYS A 541 19.79 -7.63 -5.41
N VAL A 542 19.91 -8.92 -5.10
CA VAL A 542 18.87 -9.71 -4.43
C VAL A 542 19.44 -10.32 -3.15
N GLY A 543 19.03 -9.79 -1.99
CA GLY A 543 19.39 -10.34 -0.67
C GLY A 543 20.91 -10.48 -0.46
N GLY A 544 21.68 -9.43 -0.79
CA GLY A 544 23.14 -9.43 -0.67
C GLY A 544 23.90 -10.19 -1.76
N LYS A 545 23.21 -10.76 -2.76
CA LYS A 545 23.83 -11.43 -3.92
C LYS A 545 23.36 -10.82 -5.23
N TRP A 546 24.26 -10.74 -6.19
CA TRP A 546 23.94 -10.33 -7.55
C TRP A 546 23.23 -11.45 -8.32
N SER A 547 22.26 -11.09 -9.15
CA SER A 547 21.70 -12.00 -10.16
C SER A 547 22.76 -12.41 -11.20
N GLN A 548 22.47 -13.44 -12.00
CA GLN A 548 23.43 -13.99 -12.96
C GLN A 548 23.92 -12.92 -13.96
N PRO A 549 25.24 -12.67 -14.07
CA PRO A 549 25.80 -11.67 -14.97
C PRO A 549 25.83 -12.15 -16.43
N PRO A 550 25.77 -11.23 -17.41
CA PRO A 550 25.87 -11.56 -18.83
C PRO A 550 27.29 -12.00 -19.20
N ALA A 551 27.40 -12.74 -20.30
CA ALA A 551 28.68 -13.03 -20.93
C ALA A 551 28.89 -12.12 -22.15
N CYS A 552 30.07 -11.52 -22.28
CA CYS A 552 30.45 -10.81 -23.50
C CYS A 552 31.07 -11.80 -24.49
N ILE A 553 30.32 -12.12 -25.55
CA ILE A 553 30.76 -13.02 -26.61
C ILE A 553 31.17 -12.21 -27.84
N LYS A 554 32.29 -12.57 -28.48
CA LYS A 554 32.67 -11.95 -29.76
C LYS A 554 31.47 -12.07 -30.73
N THR A 555 31.10 -11.02 -31.44
CA THR A 555 29.97 -11.05 -32.40
C THR A 555 30.41 -10.85 -33.83
N ASP A 556 31.65 -10.44 -34.03
CA ASP A 556 32.26 -10.24 -35.34
C ASP A 556 32.46 -11.57 -36.06
N CYS A 557 32.25 -11.57 -37.38
CA CYS A 557 32.51 -12.72 -38.24
C CYS A 557 33.99 -12.70 -38.65
N ASP A 558 34.68 -13.78 -38.32
CA ASP A 558 36.01 -14.06 -38.82
C ASP A 558 35.87 -14.85 -40.13
N SER A 559 36.70 -14.54 -41.13
CA SER A 559 36.69 -15.11 -42.50
C SER A 559 35.38 -14.94 -43.30
N LEU A 560 35.52 -14.59 -44.58
CA LEU A 560 34.38 -14.55 -45.49
C LEU A 560 33.93 -15.96 -45.92
N PRO A 561 32.62 -16.18 -46.10
CA PRO A 561 32.11 -17.39 -46.73
C PRO A 561 32.50 -17.40 -48.22
N ARG A 562 32.84 -18.58 -48.73
CA ARG A 562 33.15 -18.77 -50.15
C ARG A 562 31.91 -19.30 -50.87
N PHE A 563 31.53 -18.63 -51.94
CA PHE A 563 30.42 -19.05 -52.82
C PHE A 563 30.98 -19.42 -54.20
N GLU A 564 30.43 -20.48 -54.78
CA GLU A 564 30.88 -20.98 -56.07
C GLU A 564 30.54 -19.99 -57.19
N ASN A 565 31.49 -19.77 -58.11
CA ASN A 565 31.37 -18.80 -59.21
C ASN A 565 31.04 -17.36 -58.78
N ALA A 566 31.32 -16.99 -57.52
CA ALA A 566 31.15 -15.64 -57.00
C ALA A 566 32.49 -15.00 -56.59
N VAL A 567 32.60 -13.70 -56.79
CA VAL A 567 33.78 -12.88 -56.51
C VAL A 567 33.37 -11.71 -55.63
N LEU A 568 34.10 -11.48 -54.53
CA LEU A 568 33.88 -10.34 -53.65
C LEU A 568 34.11 -9.03 -54.42
N ILE A 569 33.21 -8.05 -54.24
CA ILE A 569 33.34 -6.72 -54.88
C ILE A 569 34.35 -5.85 -54.13
N GLU A 570 34.40 -5.98 -52.81
CA GLU A 570 35.19 -5.14 -51.91
C GLU A 570 36.54 -5.78 -51.54
N LYS A 571 37.39 -5.06 -50.79
CA LYS A 571 38.62 -5.65 -50.23
C LYS A 571 38.28 -6.55 -49.05
N GLU A 572 38.86 -7.74 -49.03
CA GLU A 572 38.74 -8.67 -47.91
C GLU A 572 39.38 -8.08 -46.64
N LYS A 573 38.58 -8.00 -45.57
CA LYS A 573 38.99 -7.61 -44.21
C LYS A 573 39.30 -8.85 -43.38
N LYS A 574 40.14 -8.68 -42.35
CA LYS A 574 40.48 -9.73 -41.38
C LYS A 574 39.31 -10.10 -40.45
N SER A 575 38.40 -9.16 -40.17
CA SER A 575 37.14 -9.39 -39.46
C SER A 575 36.06 -8.42 -39.94
N TYR A 576 34.80 -8.78 -39.74
CA TYR A 576 33.62 -7.99 -40.11
C TYR A 576 32.71 -7.84 -38.91
N ARG A 577 32.22 -6.62 -38.65
CA ARG A 577 31.35 -6.33 -37.50
C ARG A 577 29.99 -6.99 -37.66
N SER A 578 29.37 -7.38 -36.55
CA SER A 578 27.97 -7.82 -36.56
C SER A 578 27.07 -6.70 -37.11
N GLY A 579 26.27 -7.00 -38.13
CA GLY A 579 25.46 -6.06 -38.93
C GLY A 579 26.14 -5.58 -40.22
N GLU A 580 27.43 -5.87 -40.43
CA GLU A 580 28.17 -5.46 -41.62
C GLU A 580 27.78 -6.30 -42.83
N LYS A 581 27.62 -5.63 -43.97
CA LYS A 581 27.15 -6.21 -45.24
C LYS A 581 28.29 -6.23 -46.23
N VAL A 582 28.48 -7.36 -46.89
CA VAL A 582 29.47 -7.53 -47.96
C VAL A 582 28.77 -7.91 -49.25
N MET A 583 29.25 -7.36 -50.36
CA MET A 583 28.67 -7.59 -51.67
C MET A 583 29.54 -8.47 -52.55
N PHE A 584 28.90 -9.39 -53.27
CA PHE A 584 29.55 -10.26 -54.25
C PHE A 584 28.99 -10.02 -55.64
N LYS A 585 29.77 -10.38 -56.66
CA LYS A 585 29.38 -10.43 -58.07
C LYS A 585 29.68 -11.80 -58.64
N CYS A 586 28.93 -12.27 -59.62
CA CYS A 586 29.23 -13.54 -60.27
C CYS A 586 30.45 -13.43 -61.20
N ALA A 587 31.17 -14.53 -61.37
CA ALA A 587 32.26 -14.68 -62.31
C ALA A 587 31.76 -14.48 -63.76
N PRO A 588 32.64 -14.12 -64.71
CA PRO A 588 32.25 -13.94 -66.11
C PRO A 588 31.61 -15.23 -66.64
N SER A 589 30.44 -15.11 -67.27
CA SER A 589 29.58 -16.20 -67.78
C SER A 589 28.50 -16.74 -66.83
N TYR A 590 28.37 -16.21 -65.60
CA TYR A 590 27.30 -16.56 -64.67
C TYR A 590 26.43 -15.33 -64.33
N GLN A 591 25.13 -15.54 -64.17
CA GLN A 591 24.17 -14.54 -63.69
C GLN A 591 23.78 -14.80 -62.24
N MET A 592 23.58 -13.72 -61.50
CA MET A 592 23.19 -13.79 -60.10
C MET A 592 21.71 -14.11 -59.95
N ASP A 593 21.41 -15.11 -59.14
CA ASP A 593 20.06 -15.56 -58.81
C ASP A 593 19.81 -15.27 -57.32
N GLY A 594 19.06 -14.20 -57.03
CA GLY A 594 18.74 -13.76 -55.67
C GLY A 594 19.51 -12.53 -55.18
N SER A 595 19.91 -12.55 -53.90
CA SER A 595 20.59 -11.42 -53.23
C SER A 595 22.10 -11.47 -53.46
N ASN A 596 22.68 -10.31 -53.76
CA ASN A 596 24.14 -10.14 -53.87
C ASN A 596 24.83 -9.75 -52.57
N ILE A 597 24.07 -9.65 -51.48
CA ILE A 597 24.50 -9.17 -50.17
C ILE A 597 24.49 -10.32 -49.17
N VAL A 598 25.59 -10.45 -48.44
CA VAL A 598 25.71 -11.35 -47.28
C VAL A 598 25.98 -10.48 -46.06
N THR A 599 25.27 -10.75 -44.97
CA THR A 599 25.34 -9.95 -43.75
C THR A 599 25.96 -10.76 -42.63
N CYS A 600 26.98 -10.23 -41.96
CA CYS A 600 27.48 -10.83 -40.73
C CYS A 600 26.47 -10.56 -39.61
N VAL A 601 26.01 -11.58 -38.90
CA VAL A 601 25.15 -11.45 -37.72
C VAL A 601 25.59 -12.46 -36.67
N ASN A 602 26.09 -11.97 -35.54
CA ASN A 602 26.50 -12.77 -34.37
C ASN A 602 27.40 -13.96 -34.74
N ARG A 603 28.55 -13.68 -35.39
CA ARG A 603 29.52 -14.63 -35.97
C ARG A 603 29.04 -15.50 -37.14
N MET A 604 27.78 -15.41 -37.54
CA MET A 604 27.27 -16.17 -38.69
C MET A 604 27.06 -15.27 -39.89
N TRP A 605 27.42 -15.77 -41.06
CA TRP A 605 27.08 -15.10 -42.31
C TRP A 605 25.69 -15.53 -42.76
N ILE A 606 24.80 -14.55 -42.92
CA ILE A 606 23.42 -14.74 -43.37
C ILE A 606 23.29 -14.18 -44.78
N GLY A 607 22.94 -15.06 -45.72
CA GLY A 607 22.73 -14.72 -47.13
C GLY A 607 23.02 -15.94 -48.01
N GLU A 608 22.05 -16.34 -48.82
CA GLU A 608 22.23 -17.38 -49.83
C GLU A 608 22.56 -16.71 -51.16
N LEU A 609 23.75 -17.03 -51.69
CA LEU A 609 24.24 -16.46 -52.93
C LEU A 609 24.39 -17.55 -53.99
N VAL A 610 23.68 -17.40 -55.10
CA VAL A 610 23.64 -18.38 -56.18
C VAL A 610 24.01 -17.70 -57.50
N CYS A 611 25.02 -18.23 -58.18
CA CYS A 611 25.44 -17.81 -59.51
C CYS A 611 25.16 -18.96 -60.50
N LYS A 612 24.35 -18.72 -61.53
CA LYS A 612 23.89 -19.71 -62.52
C LYS A 612 24.27 -19.37 -63.95
#